data_AF-A0A9P5BTW2-F1
#
_entry.id   AF-A0A9P5BTW2-F1
#
_cell.length_a   1.000
_cell.length_b   1.000
_cell.length_c   1.000
_cell.angle_alpha   90.00
_cell.angle_beta   90.00
_cell.angle_gamma   90.00
#
_symmetry.space_group_name_H-M   'P 1'
#
loop_
_entity.id
_entity.type
_entity.pdbx_description
1 polymer ?
#
loop_
_entity_poly.entity_id
_entity_poly.type
_entity_poly.pdbx_seq_one_letter_code
_entity_poly.pdbx_strand_id
1 'polypeptide(L)'
;MVRRTSAPSENGAAGTEIPSRSRSKFKAADNDEAQLYDIGTPLLHDPFASWVIESVSQVAFLASAGGEQWISDFLPLGFQNSVGRHFFDEEGPIFALDQQGELPCSQIHVKKLHEADAPLSPCSDRLVEPNLKWLILGDGGGMSRGGVDTVYRLMTAGGSRPATCRGLEPYFGVTYVAQYWMFGSPHGP
;
A
#
# COMPACT_ATOMS: atom_id res chain seq x y z
N MET A 1 7.60 -0.23 5.32
CA MET A 1 8.23 0.50 4.19
C MET A 1 9.68 0.80 4.57
N VAL A 2 10.65 0.52 3.71
CA VAL A 2 12.04 1.01 3.82
C VAL A 2 12.41 1.56 2.48
N ARG A 3 13.02 2.75 2.43
CA ARG A 3 13.85 3.07 1.27
C ARG A 3 15.05 3.94 1.65
N ARG A 4 16.24 3.50 1.20
CA ARG A 4 17.46 4.29 1.10
C ARG A 4 17.45 5.06 -0.21
N THR A 5 17.90 6.31 -0.18
CA THR A 5 18.36 7.03 -1.39
C THR A 5 19.70 7.69 -1.09
N SER A 6 20.74 7.26 -1.78
CA SER A 6 21.99 8.02 -1.97
C SER A 6 21.76 9.05 -3.06
N ALA A 7 22.04 10.31 -2.78
CA ALA A 7 21.96 11.42 -3.73
C ALA A 7 23.18 11.45 -4.68
N PRO A 8 23.04 12.04 -5.88
CA PRO A 8 24.14 12.75 -6.50
C PRO A 8 23.83 14.22 -6.79
N SER A 9 24.76 15.06 -6.31
CA SER A 9 25.23 16.38 -6.75
C SER A 9 24.49 17.12 -7.87
N GLU A 10 24.14 18.38 -7.59
CA GLU A 10 23.80 19.43 -8.56
C GLU A 10 24.96 19.76 -9.51
N ASN A 11 24.62 20.22 -10.73
CA ASN A 11 25.27 21.32 -11.45
C ASN A 11 24.52 21.68 -12.77
N GLY A 12 24.09 22.94 -12.90
CA GLY A 12 24.35 23.76 -14.09
C GLY A 12 23.31 23.95 -15.22
N ALA A 13 22.69 25.16 -15.22
CA ALA A 13 22.52 26.11 -16.35
C ALA A 13 21.43 25.95 -17.45
N ALA A 14 20.51 26.94 -17.42
CA ALA A 14 19.77 27.70 -18.44
C ALA A 14 19.73 27.30 -19.94
N GLY A 15 18.50 27.28 -20.50
CA GLY A 15 18.21 27.40 -21.94
C GLY A 15 16.70 27.43 -22.22
N THR A 16 16.20 28.50 -22.83
CA THR A 16 14.79 28.73 -23.20
C THR A 16 14.47 28.11 -24.55
N GLU A 17 13.56 27.13 -24.61
CA GLU A 17 12.85 26.72 -25.83
C GLU A 17 11.48 26.12 -25.44
N ILE A 18 10.42 26.54 -26.13
CA ILE A 18 9.09 25.91 -26.05
C ILE A 18 8.97 24.95 -27.24
N PRO A 19 8.84 23.62 -27.03
CA PRO A 19 8.40 22.72 -28.08
C PRO A 19 7.06 22.05 -27.77
N SER A 20 6.37 21.78 -28.88
CA SER A 20 5.03 21.24 -29.05
C SER A 20 4.72 19.99 -28.25
N ARG A 21 3.44 19.91 -27.85
CA ARG A 21 2.71 18.82 -27.18
C ARG A 21 2.89 17.45 -27.84
N SER A 22 4.03 16.81 -27.61
CA SER A 22 4.22 15.37 -27.77
C SER A 22 3.59 14.69 -26.56
N ARG A 23 2.69 13.72 -26.77
CA ARG A 23 2.26 12.80 -25.72
C ARG A 23 3.48 12.01 -25.28
N SER A 24 4.21 12.55 -24.31
CA SER A 24 5.33 11.87 -23.66
C SER A 24 4.77 10.59 -23.05
N LYS A 25 5.22 9.46 -23.61
CA LYS A 25 5.07 8.14 -23.04
C LYS A 25 5.35 8.23 -21.55
N PHE A 26 4.35 7.86 -20.74
CA PHE A 26 4.52 7.67 -19.31
C PHE A 26 5.70 6.74 -19.10
N LYS A 27 6.81 7.27 -18.62
CA LYS A 27 7.79 6.48 -17.91
C LYS A 27 7.41 6.64 -16.45
N ALA A 28 6.51 5.77 -15.99
CA ALA A 28 6.28 5.60 -14.56
C ALA A 28 7.65 5.49 -13.89
N ALA A 29 7.85 6.22 -12.80
CA ALA A 29 9.05 6.01 -11.99
C ALA A 29 9.06 4.52 -11.62
N ASP A 30 10.22 3.86 -11.66
CA ASP A 30 10.37 2.40 -11.44
C ASP A 30 9.95 1.92 -10.02
N ASN A 31 9.13 2.67 -9.27
CA ASN A 31 8.95 2.58 -7.82
C ASN A 31 7.51 2.82 -7.31
N ASP A 32 6.48 2.65 -8.15
CA ASP A 32 5.06 2.80 -7.77
C ASP A 32 4.47 1.53 -7.12
N GLU A 33 5.33 0.60 -6.66
CA GLU A 33 4.93 -0.68 -6.07
C GLU A 33 5.20 -0.74 -4.56
N ALA A 34 4.22 -1.23 -3.80
CA ALA A 34 4.30 -1.54 -2.39
C ALA A 34 4.52 -3.04 -2.16
N GLN A 35 5.32 -3.39 -1.15
CA GLN A 35 5.53 -4.78 -0.73
C GLN A 35 4.39 -5.24 0.19
N LEU A 36 3.82 -6.40 -0.09
CA LEU A 36 2.82 -7.08 0.73
C LEU A 36 3.49 -8.07 1.66
N TYR A 37 2.98 -8.15 2.88
CA TYR A 37 3.44 -9.06 3.93
C TYR A 37 2.26 -9.83 4.53
N ASP A 38 2.46 -11.11 4.85
CA ASP A 38 1.49 -11.92 5.58
C ASP A 38 1.67 -11.76 7.08
N ILE A 39 0.83 -10.89 7.63
CA ILE A 39 0.66 -10.72 9.07
C ILE A 39 -0.42 -11.66 9.63
N GLY A 40 -1.26 -12.28 8.79
CA GLY A 40 -2.40 -13.09 9.24
C GLY A 40 -1.96 -14.42 9.84
N THR A 41 -1.06 -15.14 9.15
CA THR A 41 -0.59 -16.46 9.60
C THR A 41 0.05 -16.42 10.99
N PRO A 42 0.97 -15.48 11.31
CA PRO A 42 1.50 -15.35 12.67
C PRO A 42 0.44 -15.02 13.72
N LEU A 43 -0.56 -14.22 13.37
CA LEU A 43 -1.60 -13.75 14.30
C LEU A 43 -2.64 -14.82 14.67
N LEU A 44 -2.78 -15.88 13.87
CA LEU A 44 -3.74 -16.97 14.13
C LEU A 44 -3.56 -17.62 15.52
N HIS A 45 -2.35 -17.63 16.05
CA HIS A 45 -2.01 -18.22 17.33
C HIS A 45 -1.50 -17.20 18.36
N ASP A 46 -1.60 -15.90 18.07
CA ASP A 46 -1.14 -14.84 18.95
C ASP A 46 -2.24 -14.42 19.94
N PRO A 47 -2.03 -14.58 21.27
CA PRO A 47 -3.00 -14.13 22.27
C PRO A 47 -3.22 -12.60 22.27
N PHE A 48 -2.33 -11.83 21.64
CA PHE A 48 -2.40 -10.38 21.50
C PHE A 48 -2.86 -9.92 20.10
N ALA A 49 -3.39 -10.84 19.28
CA ALA A 49 -3.74 -10.54 17.89
C ALA A 49 -4.62 -9.30 17.72
N SER A 50 -5.63 -9.11 18.58
CA SER A 50 -6.50 -7.92 18.54
C SER A 50 -5.71 -6.61 18.66
N TRP A 51 -4.74 -6.57 19.58
CA TRP A 51 -3.91 -5.38 19.80
C TRP A 51 -2.92 -5.15 18.64
N VAL A 52 -2.35 -6.23 18.10
CA VAL A 52 -1.45 -6.13 16.95
C VAL A 52 -2.21 -5.62 15.72
N ILE A 53 -3.40 -6.17 15.42
CA ILE A 53 -4.23 -5.75 14.28
C ILE A 53 -4.51 -4.25 14.31
N GLU A 54 -4.81 -3.69 15.50
CA GLU A 54 -5.14 -2.27 15.66
C GLU A 54 -3.92 -1.34 15.53
N SER A 55 -2.72 -1.81 15.88
CA SER A 55 -1.52 -0.97 16.00
C SER A 55 -0.52 -1.13 14.85
N VAL A 56 -0.54 -2.28 14.16
CA VAL A 56 0.52 -2.69 13.20
C VAL A 56 0.75 -1.68 12.08
N SER A 57 -0.30 -1.05 11.54
CA SER A 57 -0.16 -0.06 10.46
C SER A 57 0.59 1.19 10.92
N GLN A 58 0.30 1.67 12.14
CA GLN A 58 0.94 2.86 12.70
C GLN A 58 2.39 2.56 13.08
N VAL A 59 2.62 1.42 13.73
CA VAL A 59 3.96 0.96 14.09
C VAL A 59 4.84 0.80 12.84
N ALA A 60 4.32 0.17 11.79
CA ALA A 60 5.04 0.01 10.53
C ALA A 60 5.31 1.34 9.80
N PHE A 61 4.38 2.29 9.90
CA PHE A 61 4.58 3.64 9.37
C PHE A 61 5.69 4.38 10.13
N LEU A 62 5.68 4.36 11.46
CA LEU A 62 6.75 4.93 12.28
C LEU A 62 8.10 4.27 11.99
N ALA A 63 8.12 2.93 11.89
CA ALA A 63 9.32 2.18 11.53
C ALA A 63 9.85 2.58 10.15
N SER A 64 8.97 2.89 9.20
CA SER A 64 9.37 3.37 7.87
C SER A 64 9.99 4.76 7.87
N ALA A 65 9.64 5.60 8.84
CA ALA A 65 10.24 6.91 9.05
C ALA A 65 11.56 6.84 9.84
N GLY A 66 11.74 5.83 10.70
CA GLY A 66 12.88 5.68 11.61
C GLY A 66 14.13 5.00 11.03
N GLY A 67 14.07 4.45 9.81
CA GLY A 67 15.18 3.75 9.16
C GLY A 67 15.28 2.25 9.49
N GLU A 68 16.15 1.53 8.76
CA GLU A 68 16.22 0.06 8.71
C GLU A 68 16.33 -0.65 10.07
N GLN A 69 16.95 0.00 11.05
CA GLN A 69 17.25 -0.60 12.36
C GLN A 69 16.01 -0.84 13.21
N TRP A 70 14.90 -0.12 12.96
CA TRP A 70 13.64 -0.35 13.69
C TRP A 70 12.83 -1.50 13.10
N ILE A 71 13.00 -1.80 11.82
CA ILE A 71 12.15 -2.78 11.13
C ILE A 71 12.52 -4.20 11.54
N SER A 72 13.79 -4.46 11.87
CA SER A 72 14.21 -5.74 12.46
C SER A 72 13.45 -6.06 13.75
N ASP A 73 13.20 -5.06 14.59
CA ASP A 73 12.50 -5.23 15.87
C ASP A 73 11.00 -5.51 15.67
N PHE A 74 10.45 -5.10 14.52
CA PHE A 74 9.07 -5.36 14.14
C PHE A 74 8.90 -6.57 13.23
N LEU A 75 9.97 -7.17 12.70
CA LEU A 75 9.89 -8.41 11.90
C LEU A 75 9.00 -9.48 12.56
N PRO A 76 9.03 -9.72 13.89
CA PRO A 76 8.15 -10.69 14.53
C PRO A 76 6.64 -10.39 14.39
N LEU A 77 6.24 -9.17 14.04
CA LEU A 77 4.84 -8.78 13.80
C LEU A 77 4.31 -9.21 12.42
N GLY A 78 5.05 -10.03 11.67
CA GLY A 78 4.61 -10.57 10.36
C GLY A 78 5.33 -9.98 9.14
N PHE A 79 6.27 -9.04 9.34
CA PHE A 79 7.01 -8.41 8.23
C PHE A 79 8.15 -9.28 7.66
N GLN A 80 8.40 -10.45 8.23
CA GLN A 80 9.33 -11.45 7.68
C GLN A 80 8.74 -12.23 6.50
N ASN A 81 7.42 -12.25 6.35
CA ASN A 81 6.72 -13.06 5.36
C ASN A 81 6.26 -12.22 4.17
N SER A 82 7.20 -11.92 3.27
CA SER A 82 6.90 -11.26 1.99
C SER A 82 5.99 -12.13 1.13
N VAL A 83 4.84 -11.61 0.69
CA VAL A 83 3.85 -12.41 -0.09
C VAL A 83 3.61 -11.92 -1.51
N GLY A 84 4.08 -10.73 -1.84
CA GLY A 84 3.96 -10.20 -3.19
C GLY A 84 3.87 -8.69 -3.23
N ARG A 85 3.38 -8.12 -4.32
CA ARG A 85 3.45 -6.69 -4.58
C ARG A 85 2.06 -6.09 -4.79
N HIS A 86 1.91 -4.83 -4.46
CA HIS A 86 0.70 -4.04 -4.69
C HIS A 86 1.06 -2.79 -5.47
N PHE A 87 0.33 -2.51 -6.54
CA PHE A 87 0.57 -1.36 -7.39
C PHE A 87 -0.72 -0.92 -8.06
N PHE A 88 -0.67 0.17 -8.81
CA PHE A 88 -1.81 0.69 -9.56
C PHE A 88 -1.51 0.68 -11.04
N ASP A 89 -2.51 0.35 -11.85
CA ASP A 89 -2.50 0.59 -13.29
C ASP A 89 -3.66 1.51 -13.70
N GLU A 90 -3.97 1.56 -14.99
CA GLU A 90 -5.07 2.38 -15.52
C GLU A 90 -6.46 1.88 -15.08
N GLU A 91 -6.60 0.61 -14.70
CA GLU A 91 -7.86 -0.02 -14.33
C GLU A 91 -8.11 0.00 -12.82
N GLY A 92 -7.04 -0.01 -12.01
CA GLY A 92 -7.14 0.17 -10.57
C GLY A 92 -6.00 -0.43 -9.75
N PRO A 93 -6.24 -0.66 -8.45
CA PRO A 93 -5.32 -1.38 -7.58
C PRO A 93 -5.19 -2.86 -7.98
N ILE A 94 -3.94 -3.31 -8.08
CA ILE A 94 -3.55 -4.69 -8.32
C ILE A 94 -2.84 -5.22 -7.08
N PHE A 95 -3.17 -6.44 -6.65
CA PHE A 95 -2.42 -7.19 -5.66
C PHE A 95 -1.89 -8.47 -6.31
N ALA A 96 -0.59 -8.52 -6.57
CA ALA A 96 0.09 -9.68 -7.11
C ALA A 96 0.71 -10.47 -5.96
N LEU A 97 0.12 -11.60 -5.57
CA LEU A 97 0.67 -12.48 -4.54
C LEU A 97 1.66 -13.49 -5.16
N ASP A 98 2.69 -12.96 -5.81
CA ASP A 98 3.62 -13.67 -6.69
C ASP A 98 4.88 -14.21 -5.99
N GLN A 99 4.97 -14.08 -4.66
CA GLN A 99 6.16 -14.47 -3.87
C GLN A 99 5.93 -15.66 -2.94
N GLN A 100 4.74 -16.25 -2.92
CA GLN A 100 4.49 -17.52 -2.24
C GLN A 100 4.47 -18.67 -3.26
N GLY A 101 5.43 -19.60 -3.14
CA GLY A 101 5.78 -20.60 -4.14
C GLY A 101 4.75 -21.67 -4.50
N GLU A 102 3.49 -21.57 -4.03
CA GLU A 102 2.47 -22.61 -4.24
C GLU A 102 1.10 -22.09 -4.71
N LEU A 103 0.83 -20.77 -4.67
CA LEU A 103 -0.39 -20.22 -5.28
C LEU A 103 -0.11 -19.92 -6.76
N PRO A 104 -0.94 -20.39 -7.72
CA PRO A 104 -0.75 -20.04 -9.12
C PRO A 104 -1.00 -18.54 -9.28
N CYS A 105 0.09 -17.76 -9.36
CA CYS A 105 0.15 -16.33 -9.67
C CYS A 105 -1.18 -15.59 -9.45
N SER A 106 -1.62 -15.48 -8.18
CA SER A 106 -2.87 -14.81 -7.88
C SER A 106 -2.66 -13.31 -8.05
N GLN A 107 -3.19 -12.80 -9.15
CA GLN A 107 -3.30 -11.37 -9.39
C GLN A 107 -4.73 -10.98 -9.13
N ILE A 108 -4.92 -10.09 -8.16
CA ILE A 108 -6.21 -9.61 -7.73
C ILE A 108 -6.37 -8.22 -8.32
N HIS A 109 -7.25 -8.11 -9.31
CA HIS A 109 -7.55 -6.88 -10.04
C HIS A 109 -8.88 -6.36 -9.55
N VAL A 110 -8.88 -5.27 -8.80
CA VAL A 110 -10.07 -4.80 -8.09
C VAL A 110 -10.29 -3.32 -8.29
N LYS A 111 -11.55 -2.90 -8.17
CA LYS A 111 -11.94 -1.49 -8.17
C LYS A 111 -12.69 -1.16 -6.89
N LYS A 112 -12.72 0.12 -6.53
CA LYS A 112 -13.50 0.60 -5.38
C LYS A 112 -14.99 0.34 -5.62
N LEU A 113 -15.60 -0.45 -4.75
CA LEU A 113 -17.05 -0.68 -4.72
C LEU A 113 -17.73 0.26 -3.73
N HIS A 114 -17.20 0.34 -2.50
CA HIS A 114 -17.76 1.16 -1.43
C HIS A 114 -16.67 1.79 -0.56
N GLU A 115 -17.06 2.85 0.15
CA GLU A 115 -16.25 3.47 1.19
C GLU A 115 -17.10 3.85 2.41
N ALA A 116 -16.49 3.84 3.58
CA ALA A 116 -17.11 4.28 4.83
C ALA A 116 -16.10 5.07 5.67
N ASP A 117 -16.59 5.98 6.52
CA ASP A 117 -15.74 6.59 7.53
C ASP A 117 -15.24 5.52 8.49
N ALA A 118 -13.94 5.53 8.76
CA ALA A 118 -13.37 4.69 9.80
C ALA A 118 -13.98 5.10 11.16
N PRO A 119 -14.28 4.13 12.04
CA PRO A 119 -14.78 4.44 13.37
C PRO A 119 -13.77 5.29 14.14
N LEU A 120 -14.29 6.20 14.96
CA LEU A 120 -13.46 6.99 15.86
C LEU A 120 -12.82 6.04 16.88
N SER A 121 -11.48 5.93 16.83
CA SER A 121 -10.75 5.21 17.87
C SER A 121 -10.66 6.09 19.13
N PRO A 122 -10.89 5.56 20.34
CA PRO A 122 -10.69 6.32 21.57
C PRO A 122 -9.23 6.76 21.78
N CYS A 123 -8.27 6.15 21.05
CA CYS A 123 -6.85 6.52 21.02
C CYS A 123 -6.50 7.46 19.84
N SER A 124 -7.50 8.10 19.20
CA SER A 124 -7.32 8.97 18.04
C SER A 124 -6.67 10.31 18.34
N ASP A 125 -6.15 10.52 19.56
CA ASP A 125 -5.70 11.84 19.99
C ASP A 125 -4.31 12.22 19.45
N ARG A 126 -3.48 11.28 18.94
CA ARG A 126 -2.13 11.66 18.47
C ARG A 126 -1.50 10.93 17.28
N LEU A 127 -1.95 9.75 16.86
CA LEU A 127 -1.19 8.92 15.89
C LEU A 127 -1.96 8.44 14.66
N VAL A 128 -3.29 8.59 14.66
CA VAL A 128 -4.14 8.27 13.50
C VAL A 128 -4.37 9.57 12.75
N GLU A 129 -3.85 9.69 11.53
CA GLU A 129 -4.29 10.76 10.64
C GLU A 129 -5.82 10.68 10.53
N PRO A 130 -6.55 11.76 10.82
CA PRO A 130 -8.00 11.71 10.77
C PRO A 130 -8.45 11.35 9.36
N ASN A 131 -9.30 10.32 9.26
CA ASN A 131 -10.16 10.03 8.10
C ASN A 131 -9.52 9.31 6.90
N LEU A 132 -8.83 8.19 7.11
CA LEU A 132 -8.65 7.24 6.00
C LEU A 132 -9.86 6.31 5.95
N LYS A 133 -10.70 6.53 4.92
CA LYS A 133 -11.91 5.74 4.65
C LYS A 133 -11.59 4.26 4.62
N TRP A 134 -12.45 3.44 5.23
CA TRP A 134 -12.50 2.02 4.94
C TRP A 134 -12.96 1.83 3.51
N LEU A 135 -12.33 0.91 2.78
CA LEU A 135 -12.69 0.61 1.39
C LEU A 135 -13.09 -0.85 1.26
N ILE A 136 -14.15 -1.08 0.49
CA ILE A 136 -14.44 -2.37 -0.11
C ILE A 136 -14.02 -2.29 -1.57
N LEU A 137 -13.08 -3.13 -1.95
CA LEU A 137 -12.62 -3.32 -3.32
C LEU A 137 -13.11 -4.68 -3.79
N GLY A 138 -13.56 -4.78 -5.03
CA GLY A 138 -13.96 -6.06 -5.60
C GLY A 138 -13.65 -6.17 -7.07
N ASP A 139 -13.64 -7.40 -7.56
CA ASP A 139 -13.35 -7.70 -8.95
C ASP A 139 -14.38 -7.03 -9.86
N GLY A 140 -13.88 -6.10 -10.68
CA GLY A 140 -14.71 -5.26 -11.52
C GLY A 140 -15.06 -5.85 -12.88
N GLY A 141 -14.54 -7.04 -13.22
CA GLY A 141 -14.60 -7.59 -14.58
C GLY A 141 -14.16 -9.05 -14.75
N GLY A 142 -14.01 -9.83 -13.67
CA GLY A 142 -13.54 -11.23 -13.73
C GLY A 142 -12.06 -11.34 -14.07
N MET A 143 -11.28 -10.32 -13.72
CA MET A 143 -9.85 -10.23 -14.05
C MET A 143 -8.97 -10.82 -12.95
N SER A 144 -9.53 -11.00 -11.75
CA SER A 144 -8.81 -11.61 -10.65
C SER A 144 -8.57 -13.10 -10.88
N ARG A 145 -7.38 -13.56 -10.50
CA ARG A 145 -6.94 -14.95 -10.63
C ARG A 145 -6.55 -15.49 -9.27
N GLY A 146 -6.76 -16.80 -9.06
CA GLY A 146 -6.39 -17.49 -7.83
C GLY A 146 -7.43 -17.39 -6.71
N GLY A 147 -8.69 -17.14 -7.06
CA GLY A 147 -9.84 -17.35 -6.17
C GLY A 147 -10.16 -16.20 -5.22
N VAL A 148 -9.30 -15.18 -5.10
CA VAL A 148 -9.58 -13.96 -4.32
C VAL A 148 -10.24 -12.92 -5.24
N ASP A 149 -11.37 -12.36 -4.81
CA ASP A 149 -12.18 -11.41 -5.58
C ASP A 149 -12.56 -10.15 -4.79
N THR A 150 -12.32 -10.14 -3.48
CA THR A 150 -12.77 -9.08 -2.57
C THR A 150 -11.64 -8.68 -1.63
N VAL A 151 -11.37 -7.38 -1.53
CA VAL A 151 -10.34 -6.82 -0.65
C VAL A 151 -10.92 -5.70 0.20
N TYR A 152 -10.79 -5.82 1.52
CA TYR A 152 -11.14 -4.76 2.46
C TYR A 152 -9.89 -4.03 2.91
N ARG A 153 -9.87 -2.70 2.78
CA ARG A 153 -8.86 -1.84 3.40
C ARG A 153 -9.44 -1.24 4.67
N LEU A 154 -8.85 -1.56 5.82
CA LEU A 154 -9.37 -1.12 7.13
C LEU A 154 -8.46 -0.07 7.78
N MET A 155 -7.22 -0.44 8.07
CA MET A 155 -6.28 0.47 8.73
C MET A 155 -5.31 1.07 7.72
N THR A 156 -5.05 2.36 7.82
CA THR A 156 -4.03 3.04 7.01
C THR A 156 -3.34 4.09 7.87
N ALA A 157 -2.02 4.23 7.69
CA ALA A 157 -1.20 5.25 8.32
C ALA A 157 -0.39 5.99 7.25
N GLY A 158 -0.41 7.32 7.29
CA GLY A 158 0.13 8.18 6.23
C GLY A 158 -0.73 8.15 4.96
N GLY A 159 -0.15 8.53 3.83
CA GLY A 159 -0.86 8.51 2.54
C GLY A 159 -1.91 9.61 2.36
N SER A 160 -2.06 10.53 3.32
CA SER A 160 -2.92 11.69 3.14
C SER A 160 -2.43 12.55 1.99
N ARG A 161 -3.35 12.86 1.07
CA ARG A 161 -3.08 13.86 0.03
C ARG A 161 -2.84 15.22 0.67
N PRO A 162 -1.89 16.03 0.16
CA PRO A 162 -1.73 17.38 0.63
C PRO A 162 -3.01 18.18 0.37
N ALA A 163 -3.29 19.17 1.23
CA ALA A 163 -4.47 20.02 1.09
C ALA A 163 -4.50 20.77 -0.26
N THR A 164 -3.32 21.02 -0.84
CA THR A 164 -3.17 21.62 -2.17
C THR A 164 -2.00 20.99 -2.92
N CYS A 165 -2.09 20.94 -4.25
CA CYS A 165 -0.99 20.54 -5.12
C CYS A 165 -0.08 21.72 -5.53
N ARG A 166 -0.25 22.90 -4.92
CA ARG A 166 0.49 24.11 -5.33
C ARG A 166 1.95 23.99 -4.89
N GLY A 167 2.86 24.14 -5.85
CA GLY A 167 4.31 24.07 -5.59
C GLY A 167 4.84 22.65 -5.40
N LEU A 168 4.04 21.63 -5.68
CA LEU A 168 4.47 20.23 -5.74
C LEU A 168 4.77 19.85 -7.19
N GLU A 169 5.68 18.89 -7.35
CA GLU A 169 5.95 18.27 -8.64
C GLU A 169 4.67 17.67 -9.25
N PRO A 170 4.57 17.55 -10.58
CA PRO A 170 3.41 16.94 -11.25
C PRO A 170 3.12 15.52 -10.76
N TYR A 171 4.14 14.83 -10.26
CA TYR A 171 4.08 13.50 -9.67
C TYR A 171 4.93 13.49 -8.39
N PHE A 172 4.35 13.02 -7.30
CA PHE A 172 5.06 12.79 -6.04
C PHE A 172 4.45 11.61 -5.31
N GLY A 173 5.28 10.86 -4.60
CA GLY A 173 4.84 9.77 -3.74
C GLY A 173 4.50 10.28 -2.35
N VAL A 174 3.56 9.61 -1.68
CA VAL A 174 3.32 9.76 -0.25
C VAL A 174 3.65 8.44 0.44
N THR A 175 4.40 8.51 1.53
CA THR A 175 4.66 7.34 2.39
C THR A 175 3.33 6.91 3.01
N TYR A 176 2.98 5.64 2.87
CA TYR A 176 1.82 5.07 3.54
C TYR A 176 2.03 3.60 3.88
N VAL A 177 1.29 3.13 4.87
CA VAL A 177 1.11 1.71 5.19
C VAL A 177 -0.38 1.44 5.26
N ALA A 178 -0.84 0.38 4.61
CA ALA A 178 -2.24 -0.05 4.63
C ALA A 178 -2.35 -1.53 5.00
N GLN A 179 -3.39 -1.86 5.76
CA GLN A 179 -3.79 -3.22 6.08
C GLN A 179 -4.94 -3.65 5.18
N TYR A 180 -4.79 -4.82 4.57
CA TYR A 180 -5.76 -5.41 3.65
C TYR A 180 -6.23 -6.79 4.15
N TRP A 181 -7.53 -7.04 4.04
CA TRP A 181 -8.14 -8.35 4.28
C TRP A 181 -8.70 -8.87 2.97
N MET A 182 -8.22 -10.03 2.54
CA MET A 182 -8.48 -10.58 1.22
C MET A 182 -9.38 -11.82 1.34
N PHE A 183 -10.47 -11.85 0.58
CA PHE A 183 -11.46 -12.93 0.57
C PHE A 183 -11.74 -13.38 -0.86
N GLY A 184 -12.09 -14.65 -0.98
CA GLY A 184 -12.55 -15.25 -2.22
C GLY A 184 -13.97 -15.75 -2.09
N SER A 185 -14.79 -15.57 -3.10
CA SER A 185 -16.04 -16.32 -3.19
C SER A 185 -15.75 -17.81 -3.36
N PRO A 186 -16.58 -18.69 -2.77
CA PRO A 186 -16.57 -20.10 -3.11
C PRO A 186 -17.10 -20.25 -4.53
N HIS A 187 -16.24 -20.05 -5.53
CA HIS A 187 -16.52 -20.53 -6.87
C HIS A 187 -16.33 -22.04 -6.84
N GLY A 188 -17.44 -22.77 -7.05
CA GLY A 188 -17.45 -24.22 -7.11
C GLY A 188 -16.47 -24.77 -8.15
N PRO A 189 -16.06 -26.03 -8.00
CA PRO A 189 -15.22 -26.72 -8.98
C PRO A 189 -15.84 -26.73 -10.39
#